data_AF-A0A098MDZ8-F1
#
_entry.id   AF-A0A098MDZ8-F1
#
_cell.length_a   1.000
_cell.length_b   1.000
_cell.length_c   1.000
_cell.angle_alpha   90.00
_cell.angle_beta   90.00
_cell.angle_gamma   90.00
#
_symmetry.space_group_name_H-M   'P 1'
#
loop_
_entity.id
_entity.type
_entity.pdbx_description
1 polymer ?
#
loop_
_entity_poly.entity_id
_entity_poly.type
_entity_poly.pdbx_seq_one_letter_code
_entity_poly.pdbx_strand_id
1 'polypeptide(L)'
;MARNSKRGRPVSPLDERHYQAIALLADGRMNYSDIADSVGVTRRTLQRWRQRKDFDRELRKVNAKLVNEWRRTSRERMRLRTAQDMTWYFNAIGTL
;
A
#
# COMPACT_ATOMS: atom_id res chain seq x y z
N MET A 1 29.08 31.94 -0.60
CA MET A 1 28.99 30.59 0.00
C MET A 1 28.21 29.68 -0.94
N ALA A 2 28.89 28.82 -1.71
CA ALA A 2 28.20 27.87 -2.60
C ALA A 2 27.62 26.74 -1.76
N ARG A 3 26.29 26.64 -1.69
CA ARG A 3 25.61 25.50 -1.07
C ARG A 3 25.87 24.28 -1.95
N ASN A 4 26.83 23.46 -1.56
CA ASN A 4 27.09 22.16 -2.18
C ASN A 4 25.86 21.27 -1.98
N SER A 5 24.91 21.35 -2.90
CA SER A 5 23.79 20.44 -2.99
C SER A 5 24.36 19.09 -3.39
N LYS A 6 24.62 18.23 -2.38
CA LYS A 6 24.95 16.82 -2.58
C LYS A 6 23.91 16.26 -3.54
N ARG A 7 24.27 16.12 -4.82
CA ARG A 7 23.40 15.60 -5.87
C ARG A 7 23.01 14.20 -5.42
N GLY A 8 21.81 14.07 -4.87
CA GLY A 8 21.31 12.80 -4.33
C GLY A 8 21.44 11.75 -5.42
N ARG A 9 21.99 10.58 -5.06
CA ARG A 9 22.09 9.44 -5.98
C ARG A 9 20.71 9.20 -6.59
N PRO A 10 20.58 9.01 -7.92
CA PRO A 10 19.29 8.74 -8.54
C PRO A 10 18.60 7.60 -7.79
N VAL A 11 17.37 7.83 -7.35
CA VAL A 11 16.60 6.81 -6.66
C VAL A 11 16.35 5.68 -7.66
N SER A 12 16.79 4.47 -7.34
CA SER A 12 16.61 3.30 -8.22
C SER A 12 15.12 3.14 -8.56
N PRO A 13 14.76 2.93 -9.84
CA PRO A 13 13.39 2.64 -10.23
C PRO A 13 12.78 1.48 -9.42
N LEU A 14 11.45 1.43 -9.35
CA LEU A 14 10.76 0.29 -8.75
C LEU A 14 11.08 -0.97 -9.56
N ASP A 15 11.50 -2.02 -8.87
CA ASP A 15 11.78 -3.34 -9.43
C ASP A 15 10.70 -4.35 -8.99
N GLU A 16 10.85 -5.59 -9.45
CA GLU A 16 9.94 -6.71 -9.13
C GLU A 16 9.68 -6.87 -7.63
N ARG A 17 10.71 -6.73 -6.79
CA ARG A 17 10.58 -6.87 -5.34
C ARG A 17 9.69 -5.78 -4.75
N HIS A 18 9.76 -4.56 -5.31
CA HIS A 18 8.88 -3.48 -4.87
C HIS A 18 7.42 -3.83 -5.19
N TYR A 19 7.12 -4.36 -6.38
CA TYR A 19 5.77 -4.73 -6.76
C TYR A 19 5.22 -5.91 -5.94
N GLN A 20 6.05 -6.92 -5.65
CA GLN A 20 5.68 -8.02 -4.75
C GLN A 20 5.35 -7.51 -3.34
N ALA A 21 6.19 -6.64 -2.78
CA ALA A 21 5.93 -6.02 -1.49
C ALA A 21 4.64 -5.18 -1.49
N ILE A 22 4.37 -4.45 -2.58
CA ILE A 22 3.13 -3.68 -2.74
C ILE A 22 1.90 -4.58 -2.73
N ALA A 23 1.93 -5.71 -3.44
CA ALA A 23 0.82 -6.65 -3.48
C ALA A 23 0.53 -7.26 -2.09
N LEU A 24 1.58 -7.68 -1.37
CA LEU A 24 1.46 -8.22 -0.01
C LEU A 24 0.97 -7.17 1.00
N LEU A 25 1.43 -5.93 0.87
CA LEU A 25 0.95 -4.81 1.70
C LEU A 25 -0.52 -4.45 1.42
N ALA A 26 -0.97 -4.59 0.18
CA ALA A 26 -2.35 -4.34 -0.21
C ALA A 26 -3.31 -5.44 0.28
N ASP A 27 -2.85 -6.69 0.32
CA ASP A 27 -3.61 -7.81 0.89
C ASP A 27 -3.83 -7.67 2.41
N GLY A 28 -2.84 -7.10 3.12
CA GLY A 28 -3.00 -6.69 4.53
C GLY A 28 -3.05 -7.82 5.56
N ARG A 29 -2.82 -9.08 5.14
CA ARG A 29 -2.84 -10.26 6.04
C ARG A 29 -1.51 -10.54 6.72
N MET A 30 -0.40 -10.01 6.19
CA MET A 30 0.94 -10.25 6.69
C MET A 30 1.48 -9.02 7.42
N ASN A 31 2.30 -9.25 8.44
CA ASN A 31 2.98 -8.17 9.14
C ASN A 31 4.20 -7.68 8.33
N TYR A 32 4.75 -6.50 8.68
CA TYR A 32 5.88 -5.90 7.95
C TYR A 32 7.16 -6.74 7.95
N SER A 33 7.40 -7.55 8.98
CA SER A 33 8.58 -8.42 9.04
C SER A 33 8.43 -9.57 8.06
N ASP A 34 7.29 -10.26 8.09
CA ASP A 34 7.02 -11.41 7.21
C ASP A 34 7.01 -10.99 5.73
N ILE A 35 6.49 -9.80 5.41
CA ILE A 35 6.53 -9.25 4.04
C ILE A 35 7.97 -9.00 3.61
N ALA A 36 8.80 -8.46 4.50
CA ALA A 36 10.19 -8.18 4.18
C ALA A 36 10.97 -9.48 3.94
N ASP A 37 10.75 -10.48 4.77
CA ASP A 37 11.34 -11.81 4.63
C ASP A 37 10.88 -12.49 3.33
N SER A 38 9.58 -12.43 3.01
CA SER A 38 9.02 -12.97 1.76
C SER A 38 9.61 -12.36 0.50
N VAL A 39 10.01 -11.08 0.56
CA VAL A 39 10.57 -10.34 -0.58
C VAL A 39 12.11 -10.35 -0.58
N GLY A 40 12.72 -10.95 0.44
CA GLY A 40 14.18 -11.06 0.57
C GLY A 40 14.86 -9.72 0.87
N VAL A 41 14.22 -8.88 1.70
CA VAL A 41 14.76 -7.59 2.15
C VAL A 41 14.63 -7.42 3.66
N THR A 42 15.35 -6.47 4.24
CA THR A 42 15.17 -6.17 5.67
C THR A 42 13.90 -5.34 5.90
N ARG A 43 13.30 -5.48 7.09
CA ARG A 43 12.18 -4.63 7.53
C ARG A 43 12.49 -3.13 7.40
N ARG A 44 13.72 -2.69 7.70
CA ARG A 44 14.13 -1.28 7.52
C ARG A 44 14.14 -0.85 6.05
N THR A 45 14.54 -1.75 5.14
CA THR A 45 14.47 -1.48 3.69
C THR A 45 13.02 -1.26 3.26
N LEU A 46 12.11 -2.13 3.69
CA LEU A 46 10.69 -2.00 3.42
C LEU A 46 10.10 -0.70 4.00
N GLN A 47 10.50 -0.31 5.22
CA GLN A 47 10.11 0.98 5.80
C GLN A 47 10.61 2.18 4.99
N ARG A 48 11.83 2.11 4.43
CA ARG A 48 12.33 3.17 3.53
C ARG A 48 11.56 3.22 2.22
N TRP A 49 11.20 2.06 1.65
CA TRP A 49 10.36 2.02 0.45
C TRP A 49 9.02 2.70 0.68
N ARG A 50 8.38 2.46 1.83
CA ARG A 50 7.12 3.12 2.24
C ARG A 50 7.20 4.64 2.32
N GLN A 51 8.39 5.21 2.49
CA GLN A 51 8.59 6.67 2.53
C GLN A 51 8.74 7.26 1.12
N ARG A 52 8.93 6.44 0.09
CA ARG A 52 9.07 6.91 -1.28
C ARG A 52 7.70 7.18 -1.91
N LYS A 53 7.58 8.33 -2.58
CA LYS A 53 6.34 8.77 -3.23
C LYS A 53 5.91 7.87 -4.39
N ASP A 54 6.85 7.30 -5.13
CA ASP A 54 6.56 6.40 -6.24
C ASP A 54 5.99 5.07 -5.76
N PHE A 55 6.59 4.49 -4.71
CA PHE A 55 6.09 3.27 -4.06
C PHE A 55 4.69 3.47 -3.48
N ASP A 56 4.49 4.55 -2.73
CA ASP A 56 3.19 4.88 -2.12
C ASP A 56 2.11 5.14 -3.18
N ARG A 57 2.46 5.79 -4.30
CA ARG A 57 1.55 5.99 -5.44
C ARG A 57 1.09 4.66 -6.03
N GLU A 58 2.01 3.72 -6.28
CA GLU A 58 1.65 2.41 -6.82
C GLU A 58 0.80 1.59 -5.84
N LEU A 59 1.13 1.63 -4.53
CA LEU A 59 0.31 1.00 -3.51
C LEU A 59 -1.12 1.55 -3.47
N ARG A 60 -1.28 2.88 -3.55
CA ARG A 60 -2.62 3.49 -3.62
C ARG A 60 -3.40 3.06 -4.84
N LYS A 61 -2.76 2.91 -6.01
CA LYS A 61 -3.42 2.42 -7.22
C LYS A 61 -3.91 0.98 -7.04
N VAL A 62 -3.09 0.10 -6.48
CA VAL A 62 -3.46 -1.29 -6.20
C VAL A 62 -4.62 -1.34 -5.21
N ASN A 63 -4.55 -0.60 -4.11
CA ASN A 63 -5.65 -0.50 -3.14
C ASN A 63 -6.94 0.06 -3.77
N ALA A 64 -6.84 1.10 -4.60
CA ALA A 64 -8.00 1.67 -5.28
C ALA A 64 -8.63 0.66 -6.26
N LYS A 65 -7.80 -0.15 -6.95
CA LYS A 65 -8.28 -1.23 -7.80
C LYS A 65 -9.02 -2.30 -6.99
N LEU A 66 -8.44 -2.77 -5.89
CA LEU A 66 -9.07 -3.75 -4.99
C LEU A 66 -10.38 -3.22 -4.40
N VAL A 67 -10.42 -1.95 -3.96
CA VAL A 67 -11.65 -1.31 -3.48
C VAL A 67 -12.69 -1.19 -4.58
N ASN A 68 -12.29 -0.86 -5.81
CA ASN A 68 -13.23 -0.78 -6.94
C ASN A 68 -13.76 -2.15 -7.35
N GLU A 69 -12.93 -3.18 -7.36
CA GLU A 69 -13.32 -4.57 -7.59
C GLU A 69 -14.26 -5.04 -6.49
N TRP A 70 -13.89 -4.84 -5.22
CA TRP A 70 -14.76 -5.10 -4.09
C TRP A 70 -16.06 -4.31 -4.19
N ARG A 71 -16.05 -3.04 -4.61
CA ARG A 71 -17.29 -2.25 -4.82
C ARG A 71 -18.13 -2.78 -5.97
N ARG A 72 -17.55 -3.31 -7.04
CA ARG A 72 -18.31 -3.91 -8.15
C ARG A 72 -18.99 -5.19 -7.68
N THR A 73 -18.20 -6.14 -7.16
CA THR A 73 -18.69 -7.41 -6.63
C THR A 73 -19.62 -7.21 -5.44
N SER A 74 -19.31 -6.23 -4.58
CA SER A 74 -20.14 -5.88 -3.43
C SER A 74 -21.35 -5.07 -3.82
N ARG A 75 -21.40 -4.23 -4.85
CA ARG A 75 -22.69 -3.64 -5.29
C ARG A 75 -23.66 -4.71 -5.78
N GLU A 76 -23.12 -5.77 -6.39
CA GLU A 76 -23.85 -6.99 -6.73
C GLU A 76 -24.33 -7.74 -5.48
N ARG A 77 -23.48 -7.85 -4.44
CA ARG A 77 -23.80 -8.43 -3.13
C ARG A 77 -24.61 -7.54 -2.17
N MET A 78 -24.54 -6.23 -2.31
CA MET A 78 -25.05 -5.18 -1.39
C MET A 78 -26.44 -4.71 -1.83
N ARG A 79 -26.88 -5.06 -3.05
CA ARG A 79 -28.30 -5.26 -3.33
C ARG A 79 -28.97 -6.24 -2.35
N LEU A 80 -28.22 -7.13 -1.69
CA LEU A 80 -28.73 -8.12 -0.74
C LEU A 80 -28.45 -7.80 0.73
N ARG A 81 -27.66 -6.76 1.06
CA ARG A 81 -27.23 -6.46 2.44
C ARG A 81 -27.08 -4.95 2.65
N THR A 82 -28.21 -4.29 2.83
CA THR A 82 -28.31 -2.84 3.01
C THR A 82 -27.93 -2.42 4.45
N ALA A 83 -27.28 -1.27 4.55
CA ALA A 83 -27.25 -0.34 5.68
C ALA A 83 -26.43 -0.64 6.97
N GLN A 84 -26.20 -1.87 7.42
CA GLN A 84 -25.61 -2.06 8.76
C GLN A 84 -24.07 -2.06 8.83
N ASP A 85 -23.36 -2.39 7.74
CA ASP A 85 -21.91 -2.65 7.78
C ASP A 85 -21.00 -1.45 7.45
N MET A 86 -21.56 -0.27 7.12
CA MET A 86 -20.75 0.91 6.81
C MET A 86 -20.02 1.50 8.04
N THR A 87 -20.43 1.15 9.25
CA THR A 87 -19.86 1.63 10.52
C THR A 87 -18.47 1.07 10.81
N TRP A 88 -18.14 -0.15 10.37
CA TRP A 88 -16.80 -0.72 10.58
C TRP A 88 -15.73 -0.04 9.72
N TYR A 89 -16.09 0.33 8.49
CA TYR A 89 -15.17 0.96 7.55
C TYR A 89 -14.73 2.37 8.01
N PHE A 90 -15.64 3.18 8.58
CA PHE A 90 -15.29 4.51 9.08
C PHE A 90 -14.49 4.48 10.39
N ASN A 91 -14.77 3.52 11.29
CA ASN A 91 -14.04 3.41 12.56
C ASN A 91 -12.59 2.91 12.38
N ALA A 92 -12.30 2.20 11.29
CA ALA A 92 -10.97 1.65 10.99
C ALA A 92 -9.97 2.66 10.39
N ILE A 93 -10.44 3.81 9.86
CA ILE A 93 -9.58 4.83 9.20
C ILE A 93 -9.37 6.10 10.03
N GLY A 94 -9.88 6.18 11.25
CA GLY A 94 -9.46 7.17 12.25
C GLY A 94 -9.65 8.63 11.84
N THR A 95 -10.81 8.98 11.28
CA THR A 95 -11.27 10.37 11.18
C THR A 95 -12.49 10.52 12.08
N LEU A 96 -12.27 11.08 13.27
CA LEU A 96 -13.29 11.64 14.17
C LEU A 96 -13.76 13.00 13.63
#